data_AF-A0A3S6QNT0-F1
#
_entry.id   AF-A0A3S6QNT0-F1
#
_cell.length_a   1.000
_cell.length_b   1.000
_cell.length_c   1.000
_cell.angle_alpha   90.00
_cell.angle_beta   90.00
_cell.angle_gamma   90.00
#
_symmetry.space_group_name_H-M   'P 1'
#
loop_
_entity.id
_entity.type
_entity.pdbx_description
1 polymer ?
#
loop_
_entity_poly.entity_id
_entity_poly.type
_entity_poly.pdbx_seq_one_letter_code
_entity_poly.pdbx_strand_id
1 'polypeptide(L)'
;MEGEFFTAKLNLSPKIIQIYTNSDKNSSGMEQLKKTVIVNSLKKIFTYEEVVGKNKNIQKYSCLQIDEKKEIINSDVYIKFKNAKTNLLNGYESVIESSHENKGIFWPNEYLHELKPKMKQCLYELKDAYPILNQVVVNTKDDDVKKNLPGNGNFGHGRKYLLDSEKIEGYLLNSESVIDFNRNYFFYYNNDNERLFISIKYGEEIFKRIILDIQEKINGSNSDIGKINIIPIYNALKVENSYKNVTFEVVYPNNPHRTKSINRVLDKPFEKSEATQIDVKLHSDGSSDNHKFSATMINELADIFFGSKFGYLKSIKSDRRNITNGEIKRTFIDQNNDDEGDE
;
A
#
# COMPACT_ATOMS: atom_id res chain seq x y z
N MET A 1 3.40 27.09 -10.61
CA MET A 1 3.91 25.73 -10.44
C MET A 1 5.06 25.58 -11.39
N GLU A 2 6.23 25.90 -10.86
CA GLU A 2 7.53 25.67 -11.49
C GLU A 2 8.31 24.83 -10.49
N GLY A 3 8.83 23.69 -10.94
CA GLY A 3 9.63 22.82 -10.09
C GLY A 3 9.73 21.40 -10.60
N GLU A 4 10.65 20.66 -10.00
CA GLU A 4 10.85 19.24 -10.25
C GLU A 4 9.98 18.38 -9.32
N PHE A 5 9.42 17.32 -9.89
CA PHE A 5 8.55 16.37 -9.20
C PHE A 5 8.98 14.94 -9.49
N PHE A 6 8.94 14.07 -8.48
CA PHE A 6 8.92 12.63 -8.71
C PHE A 6 7.58 12.23 -9.31
N THR A 7 7.62 11.26 -10.24
CA THR A 7 6.47 10.85 -11.01
C THR A 7 6.02 9.45 -10.62
N ALA A 8 4.73 9.29 -10.37
CA ALA A 8 4.06 7.99 -10.22
C ALA A 8 2.88 7.90 -11.19
N LYS A 9 2.35 6.69 -11.40
CA LYS A 9 1.13 6.45 -12.18
C LYS A 9 0.07 5.76 -11.34
N LEU A 10 -1.15 6.28 -11.40
CA LEU A 10 -2.34 5.64 -10.84
C LEU A 10 -2.89 4.62 -11.84
N ASN A 11 -2.95 3.35 -11.44
CA ASN A 11 -3.49 2.27 -12.25
C ASN A 11 -4.77 1.70 -11.61
N LEU A 12 -5.82 1.58 -12.41
CA LEU A 12 -7.13 1.07 -12.02
C LEU A 12 -7.21 -0.44 -12.26
N SER A 13 -8.13 -1.09 -11.55
CA SER A 13 -8.43 -2.49 -11.85
C SER A 13 -9.03 -2.67 -13.26
N PRO A 14 -8.72 -3.78 -13.97
CA PRO A 14 -9.29 -4.06 -15.29
C PRO A 14 -10.81 -4.04 -15.34
N LYS A 15 -11.48 -4.45 -14.25
CA LYS A 15 -12.94 -4.43 -14.14
C LYS A 15 -13.50 -3.00 -14.23
N ILE A 16 -12.85 -2.04 -13.58
CA ILE A 16 -13.25 -0.63 -13.66
C ILE A 16 -13.00 -0.10 -15.07
N ILE A 17 -11.83 -0.37 -15.65
CA ILE A 17 -11.52 0.03 -17.04
C ILE A 17 -12.55 -0.54 -18.02
N GLN A 18 -12.96 -1.80 -17.86
CA GLN A 18 -13.96 -2.46 -18.70
C GLN A 18 -15.33 -1.76 -18.68
N ILE A 19 -15.76 -1.25 -17.52
CA ILE A 19 -17.04 -0.51 -17.39
C ILE A 19 -17.04 0.73 -18.32
N TYR A 20 -15.91 1.42 -18.42
CA TYR A 20 -15.77 2.68 -19.16
C TYR A 20 -15.22 2.51 -20.59
N THR A 21 -14.80 1.30 -20.97
CA THR A 21 -14.33 0.96 -22.33
C THR A 21 -15.35 0.17 -23.14
N ASN A 22 -16.23 -0.60 -22.48
CA ASN A 22 -17.29 -1.35 -23.15
C ASN A 22 -18.58 -0.54 -23.35
N SER A 23 -18.71 0.61 -22.68
CA SER A 23 -19.95 1.39 -22.65
C SER A 23 -20.21 2.24 -23.89
N ASP A 24 -19.20 2.58 -24.71
CA ASP A 24 -19.42 3.33 -25.94
C ASP A 24 -18.39 3.01 -27.03
N LYS A 25 -18.86 2.89 -28.27
CA LYS A 25 -18.00 2.85 -29.48
C LYS A 25 -17.28 4.18 -29.76
N ASN A 26 -17.49 5.19 -28.91
CA ASN A 26 -16.88 6.51 -29.00
C ASN A 26 -15.92 6.71 -27.82
N SER A 27 -14.85 7.45 -28.06
CA SER A 27 -13.75 7.78 -27.14
C SER A 27 -14.14 8.47 -25.82
N SER A 28 -15.43 8.64 -25.52
CA SER A 28 -15.98 9.40 -24.39
C SER A 28 -15.83 8.71 -23.04
N GLY A 29 -15.91 7.37 -22.97
CA GLY A 29 -15.94 6.65 -21.68
C GLY A 29 -14.63 6.74 -20.90
N MET A 30 -13.49 6.58 -21.58
CA MET A 30 -12.18 6.75 -20.94
C MET A 30 -11.89 8.20 -20.56
N GLU A 31 -12.36 9.16 -21.35
CA GLU A 31 -12.26 10.57 -21.01
C GLU A 31 -13.09 10.89 -19.76
N GLN A 32 -14.31 10.36 -19.67
CA GLN A 32 -15.16 10.47 -18.47
C GLN A 32 -14.49 9.85 -17.24
N LEU A 33 -13.90 8.67 -17.37
CA LEU A 33 -13.18 8.01 -16.28
C LEU A 33 -12.06 8.91 -15.75
N LYS A 34 -11.21 9.42 -16.66
CA LYS A 34 -10.04 10.22 -16.33
C LYS A 34 -10.36 11.61 -15.77
N LYS A 35 -11.27 12.33 -16.44
CA LYS A 35 -11.57 13.75 -16.15
C LYS A 35 -12.67 13.95 -15.12
N THR A 36 -13.51 12.94 -14.88
CA THR A 36 -14.67 13.05 -13.98
C THR A 36 -14.62 12.04 -12.84
N VAL A 37 -14.56 10.74 -13.13
CA VAL A 37 -14.74 9.69 -12.11
C VAL A 37 -13.57 9.64 -11.13
N ILE A 38 -12.33 9.62 -11.65
CA ILE A 38 -11.13 9.65 -10.80
C ILE A 38 -11.06 10.95 -10.01
N VAL A 39 -11.24 12.10 -10.69
CA VAL A 39 -11.22 13.42 -10.07
C VAL A 39 -12.22 13.52 -8.91
N ASN A 40 -13.47 13.10 -9.11
CA ASN A 40 -14.48 13.14 -8.06
C ASN A 40 -14.17 12.18 -6.91
N SER A 41 -13.57 11.02 -7.21
CA SER A 41 -13.13 10.07 -6.18
C SER A 41 -12.01 10.67 -5.32
N LEU A 42 -11.01 11.30 -5.94
CA LEU A 42 -9.92 11.97 -5.23
C LEU A 42 -10.44 13.12 -4.35
N LYS A 43 -11.38 13.94 -4.85
CA LYS A 43 -12.02 15.02 -4.08
C LYS A 43 -12.80 14.56 -2.86
N LYS A 44 -13.31 13.32 -2.85
CA LYS A 44 -13.99 12.73 -1.69
C LYS A 44 -13.00 12.31 -0.60
N ILE A 45 -11.75 12.05 -0.96
CA ILE A 45 -10.74 11.44 -0.08
C ILE A 45 -9.72 12.47 0.40
N PHE A 46 -9.38 13.43 -0.46
CA PHE A 46 -8.37 14.45 -0.23
C PHE A 46 -8.96 15.85 -0.34
N THR A 47 -8.38 16.79 0.39
CA THR A 47 -8.75 18.20 0.28
C THR A 47 -8.30 18.73 -1.07
N TYR A 48 -9.25 19.16 -1.88
CA TYR A 48 -8.98 19.77 -3.16
C TYR A 48 -8.60 21.24 -2.97
N GLU A 49 -7.43 21.62 -3.48
CA GLU A 49 -6.89 22.97 -3.30
C GLU A 49 -7.18 23.86 -4.51
N GLU A 50 -6.75 23.43 -5.70
CA GLU A 50 -6.78 24.25 -6.91
C GLU A 50 -6.58 23.43 -8.19
N VAL A 51 -7.02 23.98 -9.33
CA VAL A 51 -6.57 23.52 -10.66
C VAL A 51 -5.31 24.30 -11.02
N VAL A 52 -4.30 23.60 -11.52
CA VAL A 52 -3.02 24.16 -11.96
C VAL A 52 -2.73 23.69 -13.40
N GLY A 53 -1.87 24.41 -14.13
CA GLY A 53 -1.52 24.11 -15.53
C GLY A 53 -2.40 24.86 -16.56
N LYS A 54 -1.83 25.17 -17.73
CA LYS A 54 -2.50 25.99 -18.76
C LYS A 54 -3.80 25.36 -19.26
N ASN A 55 -3.78 24.04 -19.43
CA ASN A 55 -4.93 23.28 -19.92
C ASN A 55 -5.92 22.86 -18.82
N LYS A 56 -5.74 23.32 -17.58
CA LYS A 56 -6.59 22.93 -16.43
C LYS A 56 -6.66 21.40 -16.22
N ASN A 57 -5.65 20.68 -16.68
CA ASN A 57 -5.54 19.23 -16.66
C ASN A 57 -4.86 18.71 -15.39
N ILE A 58 -4.17 19.56 -14.63
CA ILE A 58 -3.49 19.20 -13.39
C ILE A 58 -4.30 19.72 -12.19
N GLN A 59 -4.54 18.87 -11.20
CA GLN A 59 -5.28 19.21 -10.00
C GLN A 59 -4.42 18.97 -8.78
N LYS A 60 -4.39 19.94 -7.87
CA LYS A 60 -3.63 19.87 -6.63
C LYS A 60 -4.54 19.39 -5.50
N TYR A 61 -4.04 18.41 -4.78
CA TYR A 61 -4.67 17.84 -3.60
C TYR A 61 -3.73 17.98 -2.41
N SER A 62 -4.30 18.23 -1.25
CA SER A 62 -3.61 18.14 0.02
C SER A 62 -4.17 16.97 0.81
N CYS A 63 -3.25 16.19 1.37
CA CYS A 63 -3.56 15.31 2.48
C CYS A 63 -3.18 16.10 3.73
N LEU A 64 -4.15 16.80 4.32
CA LEU A 64 -3.96 17.44 5.62
C LEU A 64 -4.53 16.48 6.66
N GLN A 65 -3.69 15.97 7.54
CA GLN A 65 -4.19 15.20 8.68
C GLN A 65 -4.72 16.18 9.73
N ILE A 66 -6.01 16.04 10.05
CA ILE A 66 -6.44 16.14 11.44
C ILE A 66 -5.63 15.08 12.20
N ASP A 67 -5.09 15.40 13.37
CA ASP A 67 -4.21 14.50 14.14
C ASP A 67 -4.96 13.20 14.50
N GLU A 68 -4.97 12.24 13.58
CA GLU A 68 -5.76 11.01 13.62
C GLU A 68 -5.39 10.17 14.85
N LYS A 69 -4.13 10.23 15.30
CA LYS A 69 -3.70 9.63 16.57
C LYS A 69 -4.42 10.28 17.74
N LYS A 70 -4.44 11.61 17.82
CA LYS A 70 -5.22 12.33 18.86
C LYS A 70 -6.72 12.04 18.76
N GLU A 71 -7.28 11.96 17.56
CA GLU A 71 -8.69 11.62 17.38
C GLU A 71 -9.00 10.22 17.92
N ILE A 72 -8.19 9.22 17.56
CA ILE A 72 -8.31 7.86 18.07
C ILE A 72 -8.18 7.86 19.59
N ILE A 73 -7.16 8.51 20.15
CA ILE A 73 -6.90 8.57 21.59
C ILE A 73 -8.05 9.21 22.36
N ASN A 74 -8.71 10.22 21.77
CA ASN A 74 -9.82 10.93 22.39
C ASN A 74 -11.19 10.25 22.16
N SER A 75 -11.24 9.15 21.39
CA SER A 75 -12.49 8.45 21.09
C SER A 75 -12.99 7.59 22.26
N ASP A 76 -14.31 7.50 22.42
CA ASP A 76 -14.95 6.63 23.42
C ASP A 76 -14.58 5.15 23.22
N VAL A 77 -14.39 4.73 21.96
CA VAL A 77 -14.03 3.35 21.60
C VAL A 77 -12.62 3.02 22.11
N TYR A 78 -11.68 3.96 22.00
CA TYR A 78 -10.33 3.79 22.55
C TYR A 78 -10.33 3.75 24.08
N ILE A 79 -11.11 4.59 24.74
CA ILE A 79 -11.24 4.56 26.22
C ILE A 79 -11.74 3.19 26.69
N LYS A 80 -12.77 2.63 26.03
CA LYS A 80 -13.29 1.28 26.32
C LYS A 80 -12.24 0.21 26.11
N PHE A 81 -11.52 0.27 24.99
CA PHE A 81 -10.41 -0.63 24.67
C PHE A 81 -9.31 -0.59 25.74
N LYS A 82 -8.88 0.61 26.15
CA LYS A 82 -7.84 0.79 27.17
C LYS A 82 -8.24 0.17 28.51
N ASN A 83 -9.48 0.38 28.94
CA ASN A 83 -10.00 -0.21 30.17
C ASN A 83 -10.07 -1.75 30.09
N ALA A 84 -10.52 -2.30 28.96
CA ALA A 84 -10.56 -3.74 28.76
C ALA A 84 -9.15 -4.37 28.73
N LYS A 85 -8.17 -3.66 28.13
CA LYS A 85 -6.76 -4.07 28.10
C LYS A 85 -6.20 -4.16 29.52
N THR A 86 -6.36 -3.11 30.32
CA THR A 86 -5.86 -3.08 31.72
C THR A 86 -6.43 -4.23 32.52
N ASN A 87 -7.74 -4.47 32.43
CA ASN A 87 -8.37 -5.57 33.18
C ASN A 87 -7.85 -6.94 32.72
N LEU A 88 -7.68 -7.16 31.40
CA LEU A 88 -7.12 -8.41 30.89
C LEU A 88 -5.66 -8.59 31.32
N LEU A 89 -4.86 -7.53 31.33
CA LEU A 89 -3.45 -7.57 31.73
C LEU A 89 -3.33 -7.95 33.22
N ASN A 90 -4.08 -7.27 34.09
CA ASN A 90 -4.12 -7.58 35.52
C ASN A 90 -4.52 -9.05 35.77
N GLY A 91 -5.59 -9.51 35.11
CA GLY A 91 -6.01 -10.91 35.23
C GLY A 91 -4.97 -11.91 34.71
N TYR A 92 -4.21 -11.53 33.67
CA TYR A 92 -3.14 -12.35 33.11
C TYR A 92 -1.92 -12.42 34.05
N GLU A 93 -1.57 -11.32 34.70
CA GLU A 93 -0.54 -11.25 35.74
C GLU A 93 -0.89 -12.14 36.94
N SER A 94 -2.13 -12.08 37.43
CA SER A 94 -2.59 -12.94 38.53
C SER A 94 -2.51 -14.45 38.19
N VAL A 95 -2.72 -14.83 36.92
CA VAL A 95 -2.52 -16.23 36.49
C VAL A 95 -1.04 -16.63 36.55
N ILE A 96 -0.14 -15.72 36.17
CA ILE A 96 1.31 -15.99 36.23
C ILE A 96 1.75 -16.14 37.69
N GLU A 97 1.35 -15.21 38.55
CA GLU A 97 1.67 -15.24 39.98
C GLU A 97 1.16 -16.52 40.64
N SER A 98 -0.13 -16.84 40.46
CA SER A 98 -0.71 -18.08 41.02
C SER A 98 -0.06 -19.35 40.47
N SER A 99 0.46 -19.33 39.24
CA SER A 99 1.19 -20.46 38.68
C SER A 99 2.56 -20.67 39.33
N HIS A 100 3.23 -19.59 39.74
CA HIS A 100 4.49 -19.69 40.49
C HIS A 100 4.26 -20.26 41.89
N GLU A 101 3.16 -19.89 42.54
CA GLU A 101 2.81 -20.35 43.89
C GLU A 101 2.32 -21.80 43.92
N ASN A 102 1.46 -22.19 42.97
CA ASN A 102 0.73 -23.47 43.02
C ASN A 102 1.35 -24.59 42.16
N LYS A 103 2.52 -24.35 41.52
CA LYS A 103 3.19 -25.29 40.60
C LYS A 103 2.30 -25.80 39.46
N GLY A 104 1.39 -24.98 38.96
CA GLY A 104 0.48 -25.32 37.86
C GLY A 104 -0.31 -24.11 37.37
N ILE A 105 -0.71 -24.12 36.10
CA ILE A 105 -1.43 -22.99 35.48
C ILE A 105 -2.93 -23.15 35.75
N PHE A 106 -3.50 -22.21 36.51
CA PHE A 106 -4.94 -22.14 36.76
C PHE A 106 -5.52 -20.88 36.13
N TRP A 107 -6.53 -21.06 35.28
CA TRP A 107 -7.22 -19.96 34.62
C TRP A 107 -8.55 -19.67 35.33
N PRO A 108 -8.72 -18.50 35.98
CA PRO A 108 -9.98 -18.13 36.60
C PRO A 108 -11.13 -18.09 35.59
N ASN A 109 -12.33 -18.47 36.02
CA ASN A 109 -13.52 -18.40 35.17
C ASN A 109 -13.78 -16.98 34.67
N GLU A 110 -13.64 -15.98 35.54
CA GLU A 110 -13.76 -14.56 35.17
C GLU A 110 -12.78 -14.18 34.05
N TYR A 111 -11.53 -14.66 34.13
CA TYR A 111 -10.54 -14.42 33.08
C TYR A 111 -10.97 -15.00 31.73
N LEU A 112 -11.42 -16.25 31.72
CA LEU A 112 -11.78 -16.98 30.50
C LEU A 112 -13.08 -16.49 29.87
N HIS A 113 -14.08 -16.17 30.69
CA HIS A 113 -15.45 -15.96 30.26
C HIS A 113 -15.90 -14.49 30.27
N GLU A 114 -15.17 -13.60 30.93
CA GLU A 114 -15.51 -12.17 30.99
C GLU A 114 -14.40 -11.30 30.42
N LEU A 115 -13.20 -11.35 31.00
CA LEU A 115 -12.11 -10.44 30.65
C LEU A 115 -11.60 -10.66 29.23
N LYS A 116 -11.29 -11.91 28.85
CA LYS A 116 -10.81 -12.24 27.51
C LYS A 116 -11.85 -11.94 26.42
N PRO A 117 -13.13 -12.34 26.53
CA PRO A 117 -14.15 -12.00 25.54
C PRO A 117 -14.38 -10.49 25.40
N LYS A 118 -14.44 -9.76 26.52
CA LYS A 118 -14.62 -8.30 26.51
C LYS A 118 -13.47 -7.59 25.81
N MET A 119 -12.23 -8.01 26.08
CA MET A 119 -11.07 -7.45 25.41
C MET A 119 -11.08 -7.70 23.90
N LYS A 120 -11.42 -8.94 23.49
CA LYS A 120 -11.56 -9.28 22.07
C LYS A 120 -12.58 -8.37 21.37
N GLN A 121 -13.74 -8.17 22.00
CA GLN A 121 -14.79 -7.31 21.46
C GLN A 121 -14.31 -5.87 21.29
N CYS A 122 -13.77 -5.24 22.34
CA CYS A 122 -13.33 -3.85 22.28
C CYS A 122 -12.18 -3.66 21.26
N LEU A 123 -11.27 -4.63 21.12
CA LEU A 123 -10.22 -4.59 20.10
C LEU A 123 -10.80 -4.58 18.68
N TYR A 124 -11.84 -5.38 18.41
CA TYR A 124 -12.48 -5.42 17.10
C TYR A 124 -13.28 -4.14 16.83
N GLU A 125 -14.06 -3.66 17.81
CA GLU A 125 -14.76 -2.38 17.69
C GLU A 125 -13.79 -1.23 17.38
N LEU A 126 -12.63 -1.19 18.03
CA LEU A 126 -11.60 -0.17 17.76
C LEU A 126 -11.04 -0.28 16.34
N LYS A 127 -10.76 -1.49 15.87
CA LYS A 127 -10.19 -1.74 14.53
C LYS A 127 -11.22 -1.55 13.41
N ASP A 128 -12.50 -1.73 13.71
CA ASP A 128 -13.59 -1.46 12.77
C ASP A 128 -13.84 0.06 12.66
N ALA A 129 -13.78 0.78 13.78
CA ALA A 129 -13.88 2.25 13.79
C ALA A 129 -12.65 2.93 13.14
N TYR A 130 -11.46 2.36 13.32
CA TYR A 130 -10.20 2.88 12.79
C TYR A 130 -9.43 1.79 12.03
N PRO A 131 -9.79 1.53 10.76
CA PRO A 131 -9.22 0.43 9.96
C PRO A 131 -7.70 0.44 9.84
N ILE A 132 -7.05 1.59 9.95
CA ILE A 132 -5.60 1.75 9.93
C ILE A 132 -4.90 0.89 11.00
N LEU A 133 -5.55 0.64 12.13
CA LEU A 133 -5.02 -0.19 13.21
C LEU A 133 -4.90 -1.67 12.81
N ASN A 134 -5.64 -2.14 11.79
CA ASN A 134 -5.43 -3.48 11.23
C ASN A 134 -4.03 -3.63 10.66
N GLN A 135 -3.54 -2.63 9.93
CA GLN A 135 -2.21 -2.66 9.33
C GLN A 135 -1.12 -2.58 10.40
N VAL A 136 -1.32 -1.75 11.44
CA VAL A 136 -0.40 -1.67 12.59
C VAL A 136 -0.19 -3.04 13.22
N VAL A 137 -1.26 -3.79 13.44
CA VAL A 137 -1.19 -5.13 14.03
C VAL A 137 -0.47 -6.13 13.11
N VAL A 138 -0.68 -6.05 11.79
CA VAL A 138 -0.07 -6.94 10.79
C VAL A 138 1.40 -6.64 10.56
N ASN A 139 1.78 -5.36 10.53
CA ASN A 139 3.12 -4.90 10.12
C ASN A 139 4.12 -4.84 11.29
N THR A 140 3.65 -4.71 12.54
CA THR A 140 4.50 -4.77 13.72
C THR A 140 4.66 -6.22 14.17
N LYS A 141 5.90 -6.69 14.36
CA LYS A 141 6.15 -8.08 14.77
C LYS A 141 5.84 -8.25 16.24
N ASP A 142 5.39 -9.45 16.63
CA ASP A 142 5.13 -9.77 18.04
C ASP A 142 6.37 -9.58 18.90
N ASP A 143 7.56 -9.93 18.39
CA ASP A 143 8.83 -9.81 19.11
C ASP A 143 9.19 -8.38 19.49
N ASP A 144 8.73 -7.39 18.72
CA ASP A 144 8.99 -5.97 18.97
C ASP A 144 8.30 -5.48 20.25
N VAL A 145 7.17 -6.11 20.61
CA VAL A 145 6.31 -5.74 21.75
C VAL A 145 6.27 -6.80 22.85
N LYS A 146 6.76 -8.02 22.60
CA LYS A 146 6.67 -9.16 23.53
C LYS A 146 7.31 -8.88 24.89
N LYS A 147 8.37 -8.06 24.93
CA LYS A 147 9.08 -7.64 26.14
C LYS A 147 8.21 -6.86 27.13
N ASN A 148 7.10 -6.28 26.66
CA ASN A 148 6.16 -5.53 27.49
C ASN A 148 5.18 -6.45 28.22
N LEU A 149 5.15 -7.76 27.93
CA LEU A 149 4.20 -8.70 28.53
C LEU A 149 4.90 -9.75 29.40
N PRO A 150 4.40 -10.00 30.63
CA PRO A 150 4.99 -10.97 31.54
C PRO A 150 4.81 -12.44 31.08
N GLY A 151 5.56 -13.35 31.70
CA GLY A 151 5.41 -14.80 31.54
C GLY A 151 6.09 -15.44 30.32
N ASN A 152 6.98 -14.74 29.60
CA ASN A 152 7.85 -15.24 28.52
C ASN A 152 7.18 -16.02 27.36
N GLY A 153 5.85 -16.03 27.28
CA GLY A 153 5.07 -16.80 26.29
C GLY A 153 4.55 -18.16 26.76
N ASN A 154 4.75 -18.52 28.03
CA ASN A 154 4.27 -19.79 28.59
C ASN A 154 2.76 -19.81 28.90
N PHE A 155 2.08 -18.67 28.80
CA PHE A 155 0.67 -18.50 29.13
C PHE A 155 -0.08 -18.00 27.88
N GLY A 156 -0.85 -18.89 27.25
CA GLY A 156 -1.40 -18.65 25.91
C GLY A 156 -2.76 -17.94 25.87
N HIS A 157 -3.59 -18.07 26.92
CA HIS A 157 -4.94 -17.50 26.90
C HIS A 157 -4.86 -15.97 27.00
N GLY A 158 -5.59 -15.27 26.13
CA GLY A 158 -5.66 -13.79 26.11
C GLY A 158 -4.40 -13.08 25.59
N ARG A 159 -3.24 -13.76 25.55
CA ARG A 159 -1.95 -13.18 25.17
C ARG A 159 -1.93 -12.51 23.80
N LYS A 160 -2.59 -13.10 22.80
CA LYS A 160 -2.67 -12.50 21.45
C LYS A 160 -3.33 -11.11 21.48
N TYR A 161 -4.40 -10.94 22.26
CA TYR A 161 -5.09 -9.66 22.35
C TYR A 161 -4.23 -8.62 23.07
N LEU A 162 -3.46 -9.03 24.08
CA LEU A 162 -2.48 -8.16 24.72
C LEU A 162 -1.37 -7.74 23.75
N LEU A 163 -0.80 -8.67 22.96
CA LEU A 163 0.20 -8.35 21.94
C LEU A 163 -0.34 -7.37 20.88
N ASP A 164 -1.52 -7.64 20.32
CA ASP A 164 -2.15 -6.75 19.35
C ASP A 164 -2.39 -5.35 19.96
N SER A 165 -2.69 -5.28 21.26
CA SER A 165 -2.89 -4.02 21.99
C SER A 165 -1.61 -3.23 22.21
N GLU A 166 -0.51 -3.91 22.55
CA GLU A 166 0.81 -3.28 22.67
C GLU A 166 1.26 -2.67 21.34
N LYS A 167 0.98 -3.34 20.21
CA LYS A 167 1.29 -2.80 18.87
C LYS A 167 0.51 -1.52 18.60
N ILE A 168 -0.79 -1.52 18.93
CA ILE A 168 -1.66 -0.35 18.76
C ILE A 168 -1.20 0.81 19.64
N GLU A 169 -0.95 0.59 20.93
CA GLU A 169 -0.46 1.65 21.81
C GLU A 169 0.92 2.16 21.40
N GLY A 170 1.83 1.26 20.99
CA GLY A 170 3.13 1.66 20.44
C GLY A 170 3.03 2.55 19.21
N TYR A 171 2.02 2.36 18.36
CA TYR A 171 1.74 3.24 17.23
C TYR A 171 1.14 4.58 17.66
N LEU A 172 0.18 4.57 18.58
CA LEU A 172 -0.56 5.76 18.99
C LEU A 172 0.26 6.69 19.89
N LEU A 173 1.13 6.13 20.74
CA LEU A 173 1.78 6.86 21.83
C LEU A 173 3.27 7.14 21.60
N ASN A 174 3.95 6.40 20.72
CA ASN A 174 5.37 6.67 20.43
C ASN A 174 5.52 7.62 19.23
N SER A 175 6.29 8.69 19.44
CA SER A 175 6.69 9.67 18.42
C SER A 175 7.62 9.08 17.35
N GLU A 176 8.22 7.92 17.61
CA GLU A 176 9.16 7.25 16.69
C GLU A 176 8.56 6.02 16.00
N SER A 177 7.24 5.79 16.13
CA SER A 177 6.60 4.70 15.39
C SER A 177 6.97 4.81 13.91
N VAL A 178 7.32 3.70 13.24
CA VAL A 178 7.83 3.66 11.84
C VAL A 178 6.88 4.36 10.84
N ILE A 179 5.65 4.65 11.28
CA ILE A 179 4.55 5.29 10.57
C ILE A 179 4.39 6.79 10.97
N ASP A 180 5.37 7.42 11.62
CA ASP A 180 5.38 8.88 11.85
C ASP A 180 5.93 9.63 10.62
N PHE A 181 5.35 9.31 9.47
CA PHE A 181 5.44 10.18 8.32
C PHE A 181 4.61 11.41 8.66
N ASN A 182 5.20 12.61 8.66
CA ASN A 182 4.43 13.85 8.78
C ASN A 182 3.50 13.92 7.54
N ARG A 183 2.25 13.45 7.70
CA ARG A 183 1.32 13.12 6.59
C ARG A 183 0.73 14.32 5.88
N ASN A 184 1.22 15.53 6.20
CA ASN A 184 0.89 16.74 5.48
C ASN A 184 1.72 16.83 4.20
N TYR A 185 1.16 16.29 3.12
CA TYR A 185 1.77 16.35 1.81
C TYR A 185 0.80 16.90 0.76
N PHE A 186 1.39 17.47 -0.28
CA PHE A 186 0.67 17.85 -1.48
C PHE A 186 1.08 16.91 -2.61
N PHE A 187 0.10 16.57 -3.44
CA PHE A 187 0.35 15.89 -4.69
C PHE A 187 -0.50 16.50 -5.79
N TYR A 188 -0.07 16.30 -7.03
CA TYR A 188 -0.76 16.78 -8.21
C TYR A 188 -1.17 15.59 -9.05
N TYR A 189 -2.40 15.59 -9.55
CA TYR A 189 -2.92 14.57 -10.45
C TYR A 189 -3.13 15.17 -11.84
N ASN A 190 -2.58 14.53 -12.87
CA ASN A 190 -2.77 14.92 -14.26
C ASN A 190 -3.82 14.03 -14.92
N ASN A 191 -4.91 14.67 -15.36
CA ASN A 191 -6.08 14.00 -15.91
C ASN A 191 -5.81 13.36 -17.29
N ASP A 192 -4.80 13.80 -18.04
CA ASP A 192 -4.57 13.31 -19.41
C ASP A 192 -3.86 11.94 -19.41
N ASN A 193 -2.89 11.77 -18.50
CA ASN A 193 -2.01 10.60 -18.44
C ASN A 193 -2.05 9.82 -17.11
N GLU A 194 -2.90 10.25 -16.18
CA GLU A 194 -3.10 9.66 -14.86
C GLU A 194 -1.83 9.60 -14.00
N ARG A 195 -0.89 10.52 -14.27
CA ARG A 195 0.34 10.67 -13.49
C ARG A 195 0.05 11.44 -12.21
N LEU A 196 0.72 11.01 -11.15
CA LEU A 196 0.82 11.71 -9.89
C LEU A 196 2.19 12.36 -9.80
N PHE A 197 2.24 13.63 -9.43
CA PHE A 197 3.46 14.39 -9.23
C PHE A 197 3.59 14.79 -7.77
N ILE A 198 4.74 14.48 -7.18
CA ILE A 198 5.06 14.75 -5.78
C ILE A 198 6.41 15.44 -5.73
N SER A 199 6.51 16.54 -4.99
CA SER A 199 7.71 17.40 -4.99
C SER A 199 8.97 16.62 -4.65
N ILE A 200 10.07 16.83 -5.39
CA ILE A 200 11.35 16.19 -5.08
C ILE A 200 11.91 16.62 -3.72
N LYS A 201 11.46 17.76 -3.18
CA LYS A 201 11.89 18.29 -1.87
C LYS A 201 11.60 17.33 -0.73
N TYR A 202 10.65 16.42 -0.93
CA TYR A 202 10.35 15.35 0.00
C TYR A 202 11.47 14.29 0.07
N GLY A 203 12.21 14.06 -1.01
CA GLY A 203 13.18 12.96 -1.12
C GLY A 203 12.53 11.62 -1.50
N GLU A 204 13.34 10.73 -2.08
CA GLU A 204 12.86 9.50 -2.72
C GLU A 204 12.15 8.53 -1.74
N GLU A 205 12.72 8.32 -0.55
CA GLU A 205 12.15 7.42 0.45
C GLU A 205 10.79 7.92 0.96
N ILE A 206 10.66 9.24 1.12
CA ILE A 206 9.42 9.91 1.53
C ILE A 206 8.40 9.85 0.39
N PHE A 207 8.82 10.05 -0.86
CA PHE A 207 7.98 9.85 -2.05
C PHE A 207 7.38 8.44 -2.11
N LYS A 208 8.20 7.38 -1.93
CA LYS A 208 7.73 5.99 -1.91
C LYS A 208 6.68 5.74 -0.83
N ARG A 209 6.80 6.41 0.33
CA ARG A 209 5.80 6.34 1.40
C ARG A 209 4.52 7.11 1.05
N ILE A 210 4.63 8.29 0.45
CA ILE A 210 3.47 9.09 0.01
C ILE A 210 2.61 8.28 -0.98
N ILE A 211 3.21 7.67 -2.00
CA ILE A 211 2.42 6.93 -2.99
C ILE A 211 1.68 5.73 -2.39
N LEU A 212 2.27 5.09 -1.37
CA LEU A 212 1.62 3.99 -0.64
C LEU A 212 0.46 4.52 0.20
N ASP A 213 0.64 5.64 0.90
CA ASP A 213 -0.44 6.27 1.68
C ASP A 213 -1.61 6.73 0.80
N ILE A 214 -1.32 7.35 -0.36
CA ILE A 214 -2.37 7.73 -1.33
C ILE A 214 -3.14 6.48 -1.78
N GLN A 215 -2.42 5.41 -2.13
CA GLN A 215 -3.02 4.14 -2.57
C GLN A 215 -3.89 3.54 -1.47
N GLU A 216 -3.42 3.52 -0.23
CA GLU A 216 -4.13 2.97 0.93
C GLU A 216 -5.40 3.76 1.23
N LYS A 217 -5.35 5.10 1.21
CA LYS A 217 -6.52 5.95 1.41
C LYS A 217 -7.57 5.73 0.32
N ILE A 218 -7.15 5.62 -0.94
CA ILE A 218 -8.08 5.34 -2.04
C ILE A 218 -8.68 3.93 -1.92
N ASN A 219 -7.87 2.91 -1.64
CA ASN A 219 -8.33 1.53 -1.53
C ASN A 219 -9.15 1.25 -0.27
N GLY A 220 -8.92 2.01 0.81
CA GLY A 220 -9.71 1.95 2.04
C GLY A 220 -11.02 2.73 1.93
N SER A 221 -11.12 3.67 0.99
CA SER A 221 -12.37 4.32 0.66
C SER A 221 -13.22 3.42 -0.25
N ASN A 222 -14.52 3.34 -0.01
CA ASN A 222 -15.47 2.74 -0.94
C ASN A 222 -15.68 3.70 -2.13
N SER A 223 -14.64 3.89 -2.95
CA SER A 223 -14.65 4.82 -4.09
C SER A 223 -15.18 4.21 -5.38
N ASP A 224 -15.68 5.07 -6.27
CA ASP A 224 -16.24 4.69 -7.57
C ASP A 224 -15.17 4.16 -8.55
N ILE A 225 -13.88 4.38 -8.25
CA ILE A 225 -12.74 3.86 -9.01
C ILE A 225 -12.22 2.51 -8.51
N GLY A 226 -12.85 1.94 -7.47
CA GLY A 226 -12.50 0.65 -6.90
C GLY A 226 -11.07 0.60 -6.34
N LYS A 227 -10.48 -0.60 -6.31
CA LYS A 227 -9.09 -0.78 -5.91
C LYS A 227 -8.13 -0.34 -7.01
N ILE A 228 -7.10 0.40 -6.61
CA ILE A 228 -6.05 0.96 -7.45
C ILE A 228 -4.66 0.46 -7.03
N ASN A 229 -3.70 0.66 -7.92
CA ASN A 229 -2.27 0.45 -7.67
C ASN A 229 -1.48 1.67 -8.15
N ILE A 230 -0.67 2.27 -7.28
CA ILE A 230 0.18 3.41 -7.61
C ILE A 230 1.62 2.95 -7.66
N ILE A 231 2.28 3.21 -8.79
CA ILE A 231 3.67 2.79 -9.02
C ILE A 231 4.53 4.01 -9.38
N PRO A 232 5.78 4.09 -8.89
CA PRO A 232 6.75 5.03 -9.44
C PRO A 232 6.95 4.79 -10.93
N ILE A 233 7.14 5.86 -11.70
CA ILE A 233 7.67 5.76 -13.06
C ILE A 233 9.19 5.87 -12.92
N TYR A 234 9.92 4.92 -13.49
CA TYR A 234 11.38 4.94 -13.52
C TYR A 234 11.84 5.42 -14.91
N ASN A 235 12.99 6.10 -14.98
CA ASN A 235 13.64 6.40 -16.27
C ASN A 235 14.28 5.16 -16.87
N ALA A 236 14.86 4.32 -16.01
CA ALA A 236 15.40 3.01 -16.33
C ALA A 236 15.38 2.13 -15.06
N LEU A 237 15.12 0.84 -15.21
CA LEU A 237 15.38 -0.18 -14.19
C LEU A 237 16.56 -1.02 -14.65
N LYS A 238 17.56 -1.17 -13.78
CA LYS A 238 18.75 -1.98 -14.05
C LYS A 238 18.89 -3.08 -13.02
N VAL A 239 19.16 -4.27 -13.52
CA VAL A 239 19.60 -5.43 -12.76
C VAL A 239 21.08 -5.61 -13.02
N GLU A 240 21.87 -5.67 -11.95
CA GLU A 240 23.34 -5.72 -12.03
C GLU A 240 23.87 -7.15 -11.98
N ASN A 241 23.15 -8.06 -11.30
CA ASN A 241 23.61 -9.40 -11.02
C ASN A 241 22.84 -10.47 -11.81
N SER A 242 23.39 -11.68 -11.83
CA SER A 242 22.71 -12.84 -12.41
C SER A 242 21.95 -13.61 -11.34
N TYR A 243 20.74 -14.08 -11.67
CA TYR A 243 19.82 -14.70 -10.70
C TYR A 243 19.27 -16.03 -11.21
N LYS A 244 19.01 -16.98 -10.30
CA LYS A 244 18.46 -18.30 -10.63
C LYS A 244 16.95 -18.24 -10.88
N ASN A 245 16.24 -17.48 -10.04
CA ASN A 245 14.81 -17.27 -10.12
C ASN A 245 14.53 -15.78 -10.29
N VAL A 246 13.75 -15.41 -11.29
CA VAL A 246 13.40 -14.00 -11.55
C VAL A 246 11.89 -13.89 -11.69
N THR A 247 11.29 -12.98 -10.93
CA THR A 247 9.87 -12.64 -11.03
C THR A 247 9.73 -11.17 -11.41
N PHE A 248 9.13 -10.89 -12.55
CA PHE A 248 8.76 -9.54 -12.95
C PHE A 248 7.34 -9.26 -12.46
N GLU A 249 7.19 -8.24 -11.63
CA GLU A 249 5.88 -7.75 -11.21
C GLU A 249 5.45 -6.62 -12.15
N VAL A 250 4.43 -6.86 -12.96
CA VAL A 250 3.94 -5.92 -13.98
C VAL A 250 2.54 -5.45 -13.61
N VAL A 251 2.28 -4.15 -13.73
CA VAL A 251 0.96 -3.55 -13.49
C VAL A 251 0.36 -3.09 -14.81
N TYR A 252 -0.91 -3.41 -15.02
CA TYR A 252 -1.59 -3.14 -16.28
C TYR A 252 -1.90 -1.65 -16.47
N PRO A 253 -1.77 -1.08 -17.68
CA PRO A 253 -2.06 0.32 -17.92
C PRO A 253 -3.58 0.55 -18.03
N ASN A 254 -4.04 1.76 -17.68
CA ASN A 254 -5.47 2.13 -17.73
C ASN A 254 -6.08 2.14 -19.14
N ASN A 255 -5.27 2.01 -20.19
CA ASN A 255 -5.72 2.10 -21.57
C ASN A 255 -5.02 1.03 -22.41
N PRO A 256 -5.49 -0.23 -22.39
CA PRO A 256 -4.93 -1.24 -23.25
C PRO A 256 -5.38 -0.95 -24.68
N HIS A 257 -4.54 -0.27 -25.47
CA HIS A 257 -4.73 -0.35 -26.90
C HIS A 257 -4.73 -1.83 -27.28
N ARG A 258 -5.86 -2.26 -27.86
CA ARG A 258 -6.21 -3.64 -28.23
C ARG A 258 -5.03 -4.38 -28.85
N THR A 259 -4.28 -5.15 -28.06
CA THR A 259 -3.32 -6.11 -28.59
C THR A 259 -3.80 -7.51 -28.24
N LYS A 260 -4.40 -8.17 -29.24
CA LYS A 260 -4.57 -9.64 -29.30
C LYS A 260 -3.25 -10.40 -29.02
N SER A 261 -2.12 -9.70 -29.04
CA SER A 261 -0.76 -10.16 -28.76
C SER A 261 -0.50 -10.55 -27.30
N ILE A 262 -1.28 -10.06 -26.33
CA ILE A 262 -1.04 -10.31 -24.90
C ILE A 262 -1.29 -11.77 -24.52
N ASN A 263 -2.27 -12.42 -25.16
CA ASN A 263 -2.59 -13.83 -24.92
C ASN A 263 -1.50 -14.81 -25.37
N ARG A 264 -0.48 -14.36 -26.14
CA ARG A 264 0.60 -15.23 -26.63
C ARG A 264 1.81 -15.30 -25.69
N VAL A 265 1.96 -14.35 -24.78
CA VAL A 265 3.11 -14.32 -23.84
C VAL A 265 2.71 -14.87 -22.46
N LEU A 266 1.42 -14.85 -22.14
CA LEU A 266 0.89 -15.23 -20.83
C LEU A 266 -0.23 -16.27 -21.03
N ASP A 267 0.12 -17.55 -20.98
CA ASP A 267 -0.79 -18.71 -21.08
C ASP A 267 -1.74 -18.84 -19.87
N LYS A 268 -2.35 -17.75 -19.39
CA LYS A 268 -3.36 -17.82 -18.32
C LYS A 268 -4.59 -16.98 -18.65
N PRO A 269 -5.80 -17.58 -18.64
CA PRO A 269 -7.04 -16.83 -18.80
C PRO A 269 -7.17 -15.83 -17.64
N PHE A 270 -7.42 -14.58 -18.01
CA PHE A 270 -7.53 -13.39 -17.15
C PHE A 270 -8.82 -13.39 -16.30
N GLU A 271 -9.07 -14.47 -15.57
CA GLU A 271 -10.19 -14.55 -14.64
C GLU A 271 -9.70 -14.53 -13.19
N LYS A 272 -10.14 -13.49 -12.47
CA LYS A 272 -10.14 -13.33 -11.00
C LYS A 272 -8.82 -12.84 -10.35
N SER A 273 -8.64 -11.52 -10.25
CA SER A 273 -8.32 -10.87 -8.97
C SER A 273 -8.44 -9.34 -9.04
N GLU A 274 -8.67 -8.72 -7.89
CA GLU A 274 -8.80 -7.28 -7.71
C GLU A 274 -7.42 -6.62 -7.92
N ALA A 275 -7.33 -5.70 -8.88
CA ALA A 275 -6.11 -4.98 -9.29
C ALA A 275 -4.92 -5.91 -9.64
N THR A 276 -4.98 -6.59 -10.79
CA THR A 276 -3.98 -7.58 -11.21
C THR A 276 -2.61 -6.96 -11.51
N GLN A 277 -1.77 -6.91 -10.48
CA GLN A 277 -0.34 -7.17 -10.64
C GLN A 277 -0.18 -8.57 -11.28
N ILE A 278 0.62 -8.66 -12.34
CA ILE A 278 0.95 -9.90 -13.03
C ILE A 278 2.38 -10.25 -12.65
N ASP A 279 2.57 -11.43 -12.07
CA ASP A 279 3.89 -11.97 -11.78
C ASP A 279 4.33 -12.85 -12.96
N VAL A 280 5.25 -12.37 -13.79
CA VAL A 280 5.90 -13.16 -14.84
C VAL A 280 7.13 -13.83 -14.25
N LYS A 281 7.09 -15.16 -14.13
CA LYS A 281 8.16 -15.94 -13.48
C LYS A 281 9.04 -16.64 -14.51
N LEU A 282 10.34 -16.35 -14.46
CA LEU A 282 11.38 -17.12 -15.12
C LEU A 282 12.02 -18.07 -14.10
N HIS A 283 12.04 -19.35 -14.45
CA HIS A 283 12.76 -20.38 -13.70
C HIS A 283 13.84 -20.94 -14.63
N SER A 284 15.07 -21.08 -14.16
CA SER A 284 16.07 -21.77 -14.95
C SER A 284 15.79 -23.27 -14.95
N ASP A 285 15.77 -23.84 -16.15
CA ASP A 285 15.56 -25.26 -16.39
C ASP A 285 16.63 -26.02 -15.59
N GLY A 286 16.20 -26.74 -14.54
CA GLY A 286 17.03 -27.25 -13.46
C GLY A 286 18.04 -28.35 -13.81
N SER A 287 18.54 -28.41 -15.05
CA SER A 287 19.48 -29.43 -15.51
C SER A 287 20.95 -29.17 -15.10
N SER A 288 21.28 -28.01 -14.51
CA SER A 288 22.55 -27.84 -13.80
C SER A 288 22.47 -26.69 -12.78
N ASP A 289 23.07 -26.86 -11.60
CA ASP A 289 23.06 -25.88 -10.52
C ASP A 289 23.69 -24.51 -10.85
N ASN A 290 24.24 -24.34 -12.07
CA ASN A 290 24.92 -23.14 -12.54
C ASN A 290 24.14 -22.29 -13.55
N HIS A 291 22.92 -22.66 -13.97
CA HIS A 291 22.16 -21.83 -14.90
C HIS A 291 21.46 -20.68 -14.18
N LYS A 292 22.04 -19.48 -14.32
CA LYS A 292 21.46 -18.19 -13.88
C LYS A 292 21.09 -17.37 -15.12
N PHE A 293 20.00 -16.61 -15.04
CA PHE A 293 19.69 -15.56 -16.01
C PHE A 293 20.70 -14.42 -15.84
N SER A 294 21.36 -14.05 -16.94
CA SER A 294 22.32 -12.94 -16.93
C SER A 294 21.61 -11.60 -16.70
N ALA A 295 22.33 -10.64 -16.11
CA ALA A 295 21.83 -9.27 -15.94
C ALA A 295 21.32 -8.67 -17.26
N THR A 296 22.05 -8.89 -18.37
CA THR A 296 21.67 -8.42 -19.72
C THR A 296 20.33 -8.99 -20.15
N MET A 297 20.13 -10.30 -20.03
CA MET A 297 18.87 -10.95 -20.41
C MET A 297 17.69 -10.46 -19.57
N ILE A 298 17.92 -10.24 -18.26
CA ILE A 298 16.89 -9.70 -17.36
C ILE A 298 16.52 -8.27 -17.76
N ASN A 299 17.51 -7.44 -18.10
CA ASN A 299 17.28 -6.05 -18.53
C ASN A 299 16.58 -5.97 -19.90
N GLU A 300 16.97 -6.80 -20.88
CA GLU A 300 16.29 -6.87 -22.18
C GLU A 300 14.80 -7.24 -22.03
N LEU A 301 14.47 -8.16 -21.12
CA LEU A 301 13.09 -8.50 -20.81
C LEU A 301 12.38 -7.39 -20.02
N ALA A 302 13.09 -6.70 -19.13
CA ALA A 302 12.56 -5.54 -18.41
C ALA A 302 12.16 -4.43 -19.37
N ASP A 303 12.95 -4.17 -20.42
CA ASP A 303 12.69 -3.16 -21.44
C ASP A 303 11.40 -3.43 -22.22
N ILE A 304 11.06 -4.70 -22.46
CA ILE A 304 9.77 -5.10 -23.07
C ILE A 304 8.59 -4.63 -22.20
N PHE A 305 8.72 -4.69 -20.87
CA PHE A 305 7.69 -4.25 -19.91
C PHE A 305 7.78 -2.75 -19.57
N PHE A 306 8.81 -2.06 -20.04
CA PHE A 306 9.00 -0.63 -19.82
C PHE A 306 8.23 0.22 -20.84
N GLY A 307 8.06 -0.31 -22.05
CA GLY A 307 7.16 0.26 -23.06
C GLY A 307 5.71 -0.01 -22.71
N SER A 308 4.92 1.05 -22.53
CA SER A 308 3.48 1.12 -22.21
C SER A 308 2.51 0.17 -22.93
N LYS A 309 2.98 -0.60 -23.93
CA LYS A 309 2.23 -1.62 -24.67
C LYS A 309 1.87 -2.87 -23.85
N PHE A 310 2.65 -3.23 -22.84
CA PHE A 310 2.46 -4.49 -22.07
C PHE A 310 2.20 -4.29 -20.57
N GLY A 311 2.25 -3.05 -20.08
CA GLY A 311 2.15 -2.70 -18.67
C GLY A 311 3.29 -1.80 -18.23
N TYR A 312 3.33 -1.52 -16.93
CA TYR A 312 4.41 -0.83 -16.27
C TYR A 312 5.08 -1.79 -15.30
N LEU A 313 6.39 -1.96 -15.43
CA LEU A 313 7.20 -2.77 -14.54
C LEU A 313 7.24 -2.13 -13.14
N LYS A 314 6.70 -2.83 -12.15
CA LYS A 314 6.66 -2.40 -10.73
C LYS A 314 7.93 -2.80 -10.00
N SER A 315 8.36 -4.05 -10.14
CA SER A 315 9.61 -4.54 -9.56
C SER A 315 10.10 -5.80 -10.26
N ILE A 316 11.37 -6.13 -10.07
CA ILE A 316 11.92 -7.45 -10.42
C ILE A 316 12.44 -8.06 -9.13
N LYS A 317 12.04 -9.30 -8.84
CA LYS A 317 12.39 -10.00 -7.61
C LYS A 317 13.18 -11.29 -7.87
N SER A 318 14.15 -11.57 -7.01
CA SER A 318 14.75 -12.91 -6.84
C SER A 318 14.56 -13.35 -5.40
N ASP A 319 14.05 -14.56 -5.21
CA ASP A 319 13.81 -15.16 -3.89
C ASP A 319 13.13 -14.18 -2.89
N ARG A 320 12.12 -13.45 -3.41
CA ARG A 320 11.31 -12.42 -2.72
C ARG A 320 12.01 -11.09 -2.42
N ARG A 321 13.27 -10.91 -2.80
CA ARG A 321 14.00 -9.63 -2.68
C ARG A 321 13.91 -8.84 -3.97
N ASN A 322 13.69 -7.54 -3.89
CA ASN A 322 13.78 -6.66 -5.05
C ASN A 322 15.25 -6.59 -5.51
N ILE A 323 15.48 -6.76 -6.82
CA ILE A 323 16.80 -6.84 -7.44
C ILE A 323 17.04 -5.73 -8.48
N THR A 324 16.13 -4.75 -8.57
CA THR A 324 16.28 -3.60 -9.45
C THR A 324 16.85 -2.39 -8.72
N ASN A 325 17.79 -1.72 -9.37
CA ASN A 325 18.15 -0.34 -9.10
C ASN A 325 17.58 0.54 -10.22
N GLY A 326 16.87 1.61 -9.89
CA GLY A 326 16.30 2.50 -10.90
C GLY A 326 16.12 3.91 -10.39
N GLU A 327 16.41 4.88 -11.25
CA GLU A 327 16.15 6.29 -10.94
C GLU A 327 14.68 6.61 -11.25
N ILE A 328 13.97 7.14 -10.26
CA ILE A 328 12.58 7.57 -10.42
C ILE A 328 12.53 8.78 -11.36
N LYS A 329 11.65 8.71 -12.36
CA LYS A 329 11.43 9.78 -13.33
C LYS A 329 11.09 11.08 -12.62
N ARG A 330 11.92 12.10 -12.88
CA ARG A 330 11.69 13.48 -12.49
C ARG A 330 11.02 14.19 -13.66
N THR A 331 9.93 14.88 -13.39
CA THR A 331 9.22 15.70 -14.37
C THR A 331 9.30 17.15 -13.91
N PHE A 332 9.77 18.04 -14.77
CA PHE A 332 9.65 19.47 -14.54
C PHE A 332 8.28 19.91 -15.03
N ILE A 333 7.55 20.65 -14.19
CA ILE A 333 6.26 21.24 -14.57
C ILE A 333 6.43 22.74 -14.50
N ASP A 334 6.32 23.40 -15.65
CA ASP A 334 6.36 24.85 -15.82
C ASP A 334 4.94 25.38 -16.08
N GLN A 335 4.60 26.57 -15.60
CA GLN A 335 3.34 27.23 -15.97
C GLN A 335 3.32 27.68 -17.44
N ASN A 336 4.48 27.71 -18.11
CA ASN A 336 4.61 28.30 -19.44
C ASN A 336 4.83 27.31 -20.60
N ASN A 337 5.26 26.07 -20.36
CA ASN A 337 5.52 25.07 -21.40
C ASN A 337 4.92 23.70 -21.03
N ASP A 338 3.78 23.35 -21.65
CA ASP A 338 3.21 22.00 -21.63
C ASP A 338 3.61 21.27 -22.93
N ASP A 339 4.91 21.04 -23.15
CA ASP A 339 5.40 20.19 -24.23
C ASP A 339 6.48 19.23 -23.72
N GLU A 340 6.05 18.01 -23.41
CA GLU A 340 6.82 16.82 -23.76
C GLU A 340 5.85 15.87 -24.46
N GLY A 341 5.88 15.92 -25.79
CA GLY A 341 5.36 14.84 -26.62
C GLY A 341 6.14 13.57 -26.33
N ASP A 342 5.43 12.48 -26.05
CA ASP A 342 6.00 11.14 -26.04
C ASP A 342 6.40 10.80 -27.49
N GLU A 343 7.70 10.74 -27.80
CA GLU A 343 8.25 9.91 -28.89
C GLU A 343 8.49 8.47 -28.41
#